data_AF-A0A968GZ54-F1
#
_entry.id   AF-A0A968GZ54-F1
#
_cell.length_a   1.000
_cell.length_b   1.000
_cell.length_c   1.000
_cell.angle_alpha   90.00
_cell.angle_beta   90.00
_cell.angle_gamma   90.00
#
_symmetry.space_group_name_H-M   'P 1'
#
loop_
_entity.id
_entity.type
_entity.pdbx_description
1 polymer ?
#
loop_
_entity_poly.entity_id
_entity_poly.type
_entity_poly.pdbx_seq_one_letter_code
_entity_poly.pdbx_strand_id
1 'polypeptide(L)'
;MIVDPDERRRVADLIDLHEGRLGVPLLDGEGIRRLLAETRRIAVIGASPDPFRPSNGVIRDLLVLGYEIVPVNPAAESVEGLTCYPDLATAVAATGKVDIVDVFRRAEACPPHAREAVAAGARCLWLQLGIASRAAGEIAAAGGLEVIMDRCLAVEARRL
;
A
#
# COMPACT_ATOMS: atom_id res chain seq x y z
N MET A 1 25.83 -20.82 1.28
CA MET A 1 25.16 -19.50 1.22
C MET A 1 24.00 -19.52 2.20
N ILE A 2 24.09 -18.77 3.30
CA ILE A 2 22.99 -18.65 4.27
C ILE A 2 22.08 -17.54 3.75
N VAL A 3 20.89 -17.90 3.24
CA VAL A 3 19.86 -16.92 2.86
C VAL A 3 19.44 -16.12 4.10
N ASP A 4 19.37 -14.80 3.97
CA ASP A 4 18.94 -13.84 4.99
C ASP A 4 17.60 -14.27 5.63
N PRO A 5 17.48 -14.33 6.97
CA PRO A 5 16.23 -14.68 7.65
C PRO A 5 15.02 -13.84 7.21
N ASP A 6 15.22 -12.56 6.90
CA ASP A 6 14.16 -11.67 6.43
C ASP A 6 13.71 -12.04 5.01
N GLU A 7 14.66 -12.39 4.14
CA GLU A 7 14.37 -12.87 2.80
C GLU A 7 13.59 -14.20 2.83
N ARG A 8 13.97 -15.14 3.71
CA ARG A 8 13.22 -16.39 3.90
C ARG A 8 11.78 -16.14 4.34
N ARG A 9 11.57 -15.23 5.29
CA ARG A 9 10.24 -14.89 5.79
C ARG A 9 9.37 -14.25 4.71
N ARG A 10 9.94 -13.30 3.95
CA ARG A 10 9.23 -12.67 2.82
C ARG A 10 8.77 -13.71 1.80
N VAL A 11 9.64 -14.64 1.42
CA VAL A 11 9.29 -15.70 0.46
C VAL A 11 8.21 -16.63 1.05
N ALA A 12 8.33 -17.00 2.32
CA ALA A 12 7.33 -17.83 2.99
C ALA A 12 5.94 -17.17 3.02
N ASP A 13 5.85 -15.87 3.36
CA ASP A 13 4.58 -15.14 3.39
C ASP A 13 3.94 -15.03 1.98
N LEU A 14 4.75 -14.85 0.93
CA LEU A 14 4.23 -14.86 -0.45
C LEU A 14 3.71 -16.24 -0.86
N ILE A 15 4.42 -17.30 -0.54
CA ILE A 15 3.99 -18.68 -0.79
C ILE A 15 2.68 -18.97 -0.05
N ASP A 16 2.63 -18.67 1.25
CA ASP A 16 1.43 -18.88 2.06
C ASP A 16 0.25 -18.02 1.58
N LEU A 17 0.50 -16.82 1.06
CA LEU A 17 -0.52 -15.99 0.42
C LEU A 17 -1.14 -16.72 -0.77
N HIS A 18 -0.33 -17.20 -1.72
CA HIS A 18 -0.82 -17.86 -2.93
C HIS A 18 -1.44 -19.23 -2.68
N GLU A 19 -1.01 -19.91 -1.62
CA GLU A 19 -1.56 -21.20 -1.22
C GLU A 19 -2.75 -21.07 -0.24
N GLY A 20 -3.19 -19.84 0.07
CA GLY A 20 -4.33 -19.59 0.95
C GLY A 20 -4.09 -19.93 2.42
N ARG A 21 -2.83 -19.99 2.85
CA ARG A 21 -2.39 -20.31 4.22
C ARG A 21 -1.91 -19.13 5.04
N LEU A 22 -1.98 -17.90 4.49
CA LEU A 22 -1.54 -16.70 5.20
C LEU A 22 -2.37 -16.39 6.46
N GLY A 23 -3.60 -16.92 6.57
CA GLY A 23 -4.43 -16.74 7.76
C GLY A 23 -4.91 -15.30 8.01
N VAL A 24 -4.67 -14.40 7.06
CA VAL A 24 -5.18 -13.02 7.04
C VAL A 24 -6.40 -12.98 6.11
N PRO A 25 -7.54 -12.40 6.53
CA PRO A 25 -8.65 -12.18 5.61
C PRO A 25 -8.25 -11.15 4.56
N LEU A 26 -8.37 -11.53 3.28
CA LEU A 26 -8.02 -10.66 2.15
C LEU A 26 -9.27 -10.32 1.35
N LEU A 27 -9.31 -9.08 0.87
CA LEU A 27 -10.40 -8.63 0.02
C LEU A 27 -10.34 -9.34 -1.34
N ASP A 28 -11.47 -9.89 -1.79
CA ASP A 28 -11.58 -10.58 -3.07
C ASP A 28 -11.73 -9.61 -4.25
N GLY A 29 -11.81 -10.14 -5.47
CA GLY A 29 -11.88 -9.32 -6.68
C GLY A 29 -13.10 -8.39 -6.74
N GLU A 30 -14.27 -8.84 -6.25
CA GLU A 30 -15.48 -8.00 -6.24
C GLU A 30 -15.35 -6.89 -5.19
N GLY A 31 -14.86 -7.24 -4.00
CA GLY A 31 -14.56 -6.30 -2.93
C GLY A 31 -13.55 -5.24 -3.36
N ILE A 32 -12.47 -5.65 -4.06
CA ILE A 32 -11.47 -4.73 -4.61
C ILE A 32 -12.12 -3.74 -5.58
N ARG A 33 -12.96 -4.22 -6.51
CA ARG A 33 -13.67 -3.34 -7.44
C ARG A 33 -14.53 -2.31 -6.71
N ARG A 34 -15.28 -2.74 -5.69
CA ARG A 34 -16.13 -1.85 -4.89
C ARG A 34 -15.31 -0.82 -4.13
N LEU A 35 -14.26 -1.26 -3.44
CA LEU A 35 -13.35 -0.40 -2.69
C LEU A 35 -12.78 0.69 -3.61
N LEU A 36 -12.27 0.32 -4.79
CA LEU A 36 -11.67 1.26 -5.72
C LEU A 36 -12.69 2.25 -6.30
N ALA A 37 -13.90 1.79 -6.65
CA ALA A 37 -14.98 2.67 -7.14
C ALA A 37 -15.42 3.72 -6.10
N GLU A 38 -15.31 3.41 -4.82
CA GLU A 38 -15.64 4.32 -3.71
C GLU A 38 -14.43 5.11 -3.21
N THR A 39 -13.22 4.80 -3.67
CA THR A 39 -11.97 5.44 -3.23
C THR A 39 -11.77 6.76 -3.93
N ARG A 40 -11.43 7.79 -3.14
CA ARG A 40 -11.05 9.10 -3.67
C ARG A 40 -9.56 9.38 -3.47
N ARG A 41 -9.05 9.14 -2.26
CA ARG A 41 -7.70 9.56 -1.86
C ARG A 41 -6.81 8.41 -1.44
N ILE A 42 -5.62 8.33 -2.03
CA ILE A 42 -4.65 7.26 -1.82
C ILE A 42 -3.34 7.84 -1.33
N ALA A 43 -2.88 7.42 -0.15
CA ALA A 43 -1.53 7.70 0.30
C ALA A 43 -0.56 6.66 -0.26
N VAL A 44 0.53 7.10 -0.88
CA VAL A 44 1.54 6.20 -1.46
C VAL A 44 2.81 6.26 -0.62
N ILE A 45 2.99 5.25 0.24
CA ILE A 45 4.14 5.10 1.13
C ILE A 45 5.34 4.55 0.35
N GLY A 46 6.48 5.24 0.44
CA GLY A 46 7.66 4.92 -0.35
C GLY A 46 7.59 5.49 -1.77
N ALA A 47 6.79 6.55 -1.97
CA ALA A 47 6.72 7.28 -3.23
C ALA A 47 8.11 7.78 -3.64
N SER A 48 8.47 7.61 -4.91
CA SER A 48 9.78 8.01 -5.43
C SER A 48 9.64 9.01 -6.57
N PRO A 49 10.49 10.06 -6.64
CA PRO A 49 10.53 10.97 -7.77
C PRO A 49 11.24 10.37 -8.99
N ASP A 50 11.94 9.24 -8.83
CA ASP A 50 12.64 8.57 -9.93
C ASP A 50 11.63 7.86 -10.87
N PRO A 51 11.56 8.24 -12.15
CA PRO A 51 10.61 7.67 -13.11
C PRO A 51 10.82 6.18 -13.41
N PHE A 52 11.97 5.61 -13.05
CA PHE A 52 12.24 4.18 -13.20
C PHE A 52 11.76 3.35 -12.01
N ARG A 53 11.30 3.99 -10.93
CA ARG A 53 10.79 3.29 -9.75
C ARG A 53 9.30 2.94 -9.94
N PRO A 54 8.87 1.70 -9.62
CA PRO A 54 7.48 1.28 -9.79
C PRO A 54 6.45 2.21 -9.13
N SER A 55 6.77 2.75 -7.94
CA SER A 55 5.91 3.70 -7.23
C SER A 55 5.62 4.95 -8.05
N ASN A 56 6.59 5.46 -8.82
CA ASN A 56 6.40 6.66 -9.66
C ASN A 56 5.41 6.36 -10.80
N GLY A 57 5.61 5.23 -11.50
CA GLY A 57 4.71 4.79 -12.57
C GLY A 57 3.28 4.58 -12.06
N VAL A 58 3.11 3.93 -10.90
CA VAL A 58 1.78 3.74 -10.29
C VAL A 58 1.14 5.08 -9.92
N ILE A 59 1.89 6.02 -9.33
CA ILE A 59 1.37 7.37 -9.02
C ILE A 59 0.86 8.06 -10.29
N ARG A 60 1.66 8.06 -11.36
CA ARG A 60 1.29 8.68 -12.64
C ARG A 60 0.02 8.05 -13.22
N ASP A 61 -0.06 6.73 -13.18
CA ASP A 61 -1.21 5.99 -13.68
C ASP A 61 -2.49 6.33 -12.90
N LEU A 62 -2.42 6.38 -11.57
CA LEU A 62 -3.55 6.71 -10.73
C LEU A 62 -4.00 8.17 -10.87
N LEU A 63 -3.06 9.08 -11.12
CA LEU A 63 -3.38 10.47 -11.46
C LEU A 63 -4.16 10.58 -12.77
N VAL A 64 -3.76 9.82 -13.81
CA VAL A 64 -4.49 9.76 -15.09
C VAL A 64 -5.91 9.20 -14.88
N LEU A 65 -6.07 8.26 -13.95
CA LEU A 65 -7.38 7.68 -13.59
C LEU A 65 -8.23 8.59 -12.69
N GLY A 66 -7.71 9.75 -12.25
CA GLY A 66 -8.47 10.76 -11.52
C GLY A 66 -8.51 10.57 -9.99
N TYR A 67 -7.68 9.69 -9.42
CA TYR A 67 -7.53 9.60 -7.97
C TYR A 67 -6.75 10.79 -7.39
N GLU A 68 -7.08 11.19 -6.16
CA GLU A 68 -6.25 12.13 -5.40
C GLU A 68 -5.09 11.36 -4.76
N ILE A 69 -3.86 11.64 -5.21
CA ILE A 69 -2.67 10.95 -4.70
C ILE A 69 -1.94 11.82 -3.68
N VAL A 70 -1.52 11.18 -2.58
CA VAL A 70 -0.74 11.80 -1.50
C VAL A 70 0.59 11.04 -1.36
N PRO A 71 1.67 11.52 -1.98
CA PRO A 71 2.98 10.88 -1.87
C PRO A 71 3.55 11.00 -0.45
N VAL A 72 4.12 9.91 0.07
CA VAL A 72 4.77 9.89 1.39
C VAL A 72 6.16 9.24 1.27
N ASN A 73 7.19 10.05 1.50
CA ASN A 73 8.59 9.64 1.56
C ASN A 73 9.44 10.78 2.18
N PRO A 74 10.13 10.55 3.31
CA PRO A 74 10.96 11.57 3.97
C PRO A 74 12.18 12.01 3.16
N ALA A 75 12.57 11.28 2.12
CA ALA A 75 13.71 11.60 1.27
C ALA A 75 13.33 12.39 0.00
N ALA A 76 12.06 12.75 -0.19
CA ALA A 76 11.60 13.48 -1.37
C ALA A 76 10.67 14.63 -0.99
N GLU A 77 10.85 15.78 -1.64
CA GLU A 77 10.00 16.96 -1.43
C GLU A 77 8.78 16.98 -2.36
N SER A 78 8.90 16.37 -3.54
CA SER A 78 7.80 16.26 -4.51
C SER A 78 7.92 15.00 -5.37
N VAL A 79 6.77 14.52 -5.88
CA VAL A 79 6.67 13.38 -6.81
C VAL A 79 5.58 13.68 -7.83
N GLU A 80 5.88 13.60 -9.14
CA GLU A 80 4.95 13.95 -10.23
C GLU A 80 4.27 15.33 -10.05
N GLY A 81 5.01 16.31 -9.49
CA GLY A 81 4.51 17.67 -9.23
C GLY A 81 3.64 17.82 -7.98
N LEU A 82 3.38 16.74 -7.24
CA LEU A 82 2.67 16.77 -5.96
C LEU A 82 3.64 16.96 -4.79
N THR A 83 3.21 17.66 -3.75
CA THR A 83 3.93 17.71 -2.46
C THR A 83 4.07 16.31 -1.88
N CYS A 84 5.30 15.93 -1.54
CA CYS A 84 5.60 14.68 -0.87
C CYS A 84 5.83 14.93 0.62
N TYR A 85 5.13 14.16 1.46
CA TYR A 85 5.15 14.32 2.91
C TYR A 85 6.15 13.35 3.56
N PRO A 86 6.74 13.72 4.70
CA PRO A 86 7.73 12.87 5.35
C PRO A 86 7.13 11.62 5.99
N ASP A 87 5.88 11.68 6.41
CA ASP A 87 5.14 10.59 7.06
C ASP A 87 3.63 10.71 6.81
N LEU A 88 2.90 9.63 7.08
CA LEU A 88 1.46 9.55 6.83
C LEU A 88 0.66 10.51 7.73
N ALA A 89 1.12 10.72 8.97
CA ALA A 89 0.41 11.59 9.92
C ALA A 89 0.40 13.04 9.44
N THR A 90 1.55 13.55 9.01
CA THR A 90 1.72 14.88 8.41
C THR A 90 0.90 14.99 7.13
N ALA A 91 0.91 13.96 6.29
CA ALA A 91 0.14 13.91 5.05
C ALA A 91 -1.38 14.03 5.30
N VAL A 92 -1.91 13.27 6.26
CA VAL A 92 -3.34 13.29 6.63
C VAL A 92 -3.72 14.61 7.30
N ALA A 93 -2.84 15.20 8.11
CA ALA A 93 -3.07 16.51 8.70
C ALA A 93 -3.19 17.62 7.64
N ALA A 94 -2.38 17.54 6.57
CA ALA A 94 -2.36 18.54 5.50
C ALA A 94 -3.44 18.34 4.44
N THR A 95 -3.78 17.09 4.11
CA THR A 95 -4.67 16.76 2.98
C THR A 95 -6.05 16.25 3.41
N GLY A 96 -6.21 15.89 4.68
CA GLY A 96 -7.37 15.19 5.22
C GLY A 96 -7.25 13.67 5.12
N LYS A 97 -8.32 12.98 5.51
CA LYS A 97 -8.39 11.52 5.55
C LYS A 97 -8.02 10.88 4.20
N VAL A 98 -7.30 9.77 4.25
CA VAL A 98 -6.99 8.90 3.10
C VAL A 98 -7.81 7.62 3.16
N ASP A 99 -8.19 7.08 2.01
CA ASP A 99 -9.01 5.87 1.91
C ASP A 99 -8.15 4.61 1.86
N ILE A 100 -7.09 4.65 1.05
CA ILE A 100 -6.15 3.55 0.88
C ILE A 100 -4.75 4.03 1.28
N VAL A 101 -4.04 3.21 2.04
CA VAL A 101 -2.59 3.34 2.25
C VAL A 101 -1.89 2.29 1.39
N ASP A 102 -1.28 2.75 0.31
CA ASP A 102 -0.60 1.95 -0.71
C ASP A 102 0.92 1.90 -0.46
N VAL A 103 1.47 0.72 -0.25
CA VAL A 103 2.81 0.54 0.33
C VAL A 103 3.80 -0.07 -0.66
N PHE A 104 4.87 0.68 -0.96
CA PHE A 104 6.02 0.26 -1.79
C PHE A 104 7.28 -0.03 -0.96
N ARG A 105 7.11 -0.43 0.30
CA ARG A 105 8.21 -0.79 1.21
C ARG A 105 8.36 -2.29 1.28
N ARG A 106 9.56 -2.76 1.67
CA ARG A 106 9.82 -4.19 1.87
C ARG A 106 8.87 -4.76 2.93
N ALA A 107 8.56 -6.06 2.83
CA ALA A 107 7.63 -6.76 3.73
C ALA A 107 7.95 -6.54 5.22
N GLU A 108 9.24 -6.51 5.57
CA GLU A 108 9.72 -6.29 6.94
C GLU A 108 9.38 -4.89 7.49
N ALA A 109 9.24 -3.91 6.61
CA ALA A 109 8.91 -2.52 6.95
C ALA A 109 7.40 -2.22 6.88
N CYS A 110 6.56 -3.18 6.49
CA CYS A 110 5.11 -2.99 6.38
C CYS A 110 4.37 -2.91 7.73
N PRO A 111 4.76 -3.65 8.81
CA PRO A 111 4.00 -3.62 10.07
C PRO A 111 3.86 -2.23 10.72
N PRO A 112 4.89 -1.35 10.75
CA PRO A 112 4.70 0.02 11.20
C PRO A 112 3.68 0.80 10.36
N HIS A 113 3.75 0.69 9.03
CA HIS A 113 2.80 1.37 8.12
C HIS A 113 1.37 0.84 8.24
N ALA A 114 1.18 -0.44 8.61
CA ALA A 114 -0.13 -0.96 8.95
C ALA A 114 -0.73 -0.24 10.18
N ARG A 115 0.09 0.01 11.23
CA ARG A 115 -0.36 0.77 12.41
C ARG A 115 -0.67 2.22 12.06
N GLU A 116 0.14 2.84 11.21
CA GLU A 116 -0.10 4.20 10.71
C GLU A 116 -1.42 4.27 9.92
N ALA A 117 -1.70 3.28 9.06
CA ALA A 117 -2.94 3.21 8.30
C ALA A 117 -4.17 3.07 9.21
N VAL A 118 -4.09 2.24 10.25
CA VAL A 118 -5.13 2.12 11.29
C VAL A 118 -5.33 3.45 12.01
N ALA A 119 -4.24 4.10 12.44
CA ALA A 119 -4.31 5.39 13.13
C ALA A 119 -4.86 6.53 12.26
N ALA A 120 -4.58 6.50 10.95
CA ALA A 120 -5.13 7.41 9.96
C ALA A 120 -6.63 7.14 9.67
N GLY A 121 -7.17 6.03 10.17
CA GLY A 121 -8.54 5.61 9.93
C GLY A 121 -8.80 5.22 8.47
N ALA A 122 -7.77 4.79 7.75
CA ALA A 122 -7.90 4.34 6.37
C ALA A 122 -8.92 3.19 6.26
N ARG A 123 -9.47 2.98 5.07
CA ARG A 123 -10.37 1.85 4.78
C ARG A 123 -9.58 0.59 4.42
N CYS A 124 -8.41 0.76 3.80
CA CYS A 124 -7.62 -0.37 3.30
C CYS A 124 -6.12 -0.16 3.48
N LEU A 125 -5.43 -1.23 3.86
CA LEU A 125 -3.99 -1.38 3.65
C LEU A 125 -3.75 -2.15 2.35
N TRP A 126 -2.99 -1.57 1.43
CA TRP A 126 -2.65 -2.18 0.16
C TRP A 126 -1.14 -2.42 0.06
N LEU A 127 -0.72 -3.68 0.04
CA LEU A 127 0.67 -4.07 -0.19
C LEU A 127 0.86 -4.41 -1.68
N GLN A 128 1.75 -3.67 -2.34
CA GLN A 128 1.95 -3.76 -3.78
C GLN A 128 2.48 -5.12 -4.24
N LEU A 129 2.51 -5.31 -5.56
CA LEU A 129 3.01 -6.53 -6.21
C LEU A 129 4.38 -6.94 -5.65
N GLY A 130 4.52 -8.23 -5.31
CA GLY A 130 5.70 -8.83 -4.72
C GLY A 130 5.86 -8.59 -3.22
N ILE A 131 4.84 -8.03 -2.54
CA ILE A 131 4.85 -7.74 -1.11
C ILE A 131 3.70 -8.47 -0.42
N ALA A 132 4.07 -9.39 0.47
CA ALA A 132 3.18 -10.01 1.44
C ALA A 132 3.83 -9.90 2.82
N SER A 133 3.02 -9.64 3.85
CA SER A 133 3.47 -9.55 5.23
C SER A 133 2.33 -9.96 6.15
N ARG A 134 2.40 -11.17 6.70
CA ARG A 134 1.38 -11.69 7.62
C ARG A 134 1.15 -10.74 8.78
N ALA A 135 2.24 -10.27 9.41
CA ALA A 135 2.19 -9.36 10.54
C ALA A 135 1.52 -8.01 10.19
N ALA A 136 1.78 -7.44 9.00
CA ALA A 136 1.10 -6.21 8.59
C ALA A 136 -0.39 -6.44 8.35
N GLY A 137 -0.75 -7.58 7.74
CA GLY A 137 -2.15 -7.97 7.52
C GLY A 137 -2.92 -8.19 8.81
N GLU A 138 -2.34 -8.88 9.79
CA GLU A 138 -2.94 -9.09 11.11
C GLU A 138 -3.20 -7.76 11.84
N ILE A 139 -2.24 -6.83 11.79
CA ILE A 139 -2.39 -5.49 12.38
C ILE A 139 -3.54 -4.73 11.72
N ALA A 140 -3.58 -4.71 10.39
CA ALA A 140 -4.61 -3.98 9.63
C ALA A 140 -6.00 -4.58 9.86
N ALA A 141 -6.14 -5.90 9.74
CA ALA A 141 -7.39 -6.60 9.96
C ALA A 141 -7.91 -6.42 11.39
N ALA A 142 -7.04 -6.53 12.40
CA ALA A 142 -7.40 -6.28 13.80
C ALA A 142 -7.82 -4.82 14.05
N GLY A 143 -7.29 -3.87 13.26
CA GLY A 143 -7.68 -2.47 13.26
C GLY A 143 -8.93 -2.15 12.42
N GLY A 144 -9.56 -3.16 11.80
CA GLY A 144 -10.78 -3.00 11.00
C GLY A 144 -10.55 -2.51 9.57
N LEU A 145 -9.31 -2.60 9.06
CA LEU A 145 -9.00 -2.28 7.66
C LEU A 145 -9.19 -3.51 6.78
N GLU A 146 -9.64 -3.27 5.55
CA GLU A 146 -9.50 -4.24 4.48
C GLU A 146 -8.01 -4.43 4.13
N VAL A 147 -7.66 -5.65 3.73
CA VAL A 147 -6.27 -6.00 3.44
C VAL A 147 -6.15 -6.59 2.04
N ILE A 148 -5.22 -6.01 1.27
CA ILE A 148 -4.87 -6.48 -0.06
C ILE A 148 -3.35 -6.63 -0.11
N MET A 149 -2.88 -7.75 -0.65
CA MET A 149 -1.46 -8.04 -0.80
C MET A 149 -1.16 -8.59 -2.18
N ASP A 150 0.07 -8.36 -2.65
CA ASP A 150 0.56 -8.85 -3.93
C ASP A 150 -0.37 -8.50 -5.11
N ARG A 151 -0.79 -7.22 -5.16
CA ARG A 151 -1.60 -6.66 -6.25
C ARG A 151 -1.09 -5.29 -6.62
N CYS A 152 -1.10 -4.96 -7.91
CA CYS A 152 -0.79 -3.60 -8.37
C CYS A 152 -2.07 -2.76 -8.40
N LEU A 153 -2.14 -1.72 -7.58
CA LEU A 153 -3.33 -0.86 -7.45
C LEU A 153 -3.73 -0.24 -8.79
N ALA A 154 -2.79 0.31 -9.56
CA ALA A 154 -3.08 0.86 -10.89
C ALA A 154 -3.61 -0.17 -11.89
N VAL A 155 -3.18 -1.43 -11.81
CA VAL A 155 -3.69 -2.51 -12.68
C VAL A 155 -5.13 -2.86 -12.29
N GLU A 156 -5.42 -2.98 -11.00
CA GLU A 156 -6.80 -3.26 -10.55
C GLU A 156 -7.73 -2.08 -10.83
N ALA A 157 -7.26 -0.83 -10.65
CA ALA A 157 -8.04 0.37 -10.94
C ALA A 157 -8.37 0.53 -12.43
N ARG A 158 -7.46 0.15 -13.35
CA ARG A 158 -7.71 0.14 -14.80
C ARG A 158 -8.78 -0.84 -15.25
N ARG A 159 -9.10 -1.85 -14.43
CA ARG A 159 -10.12 -2.85 -14.76
C ARG A 159 -11.53 -2.37 -14.43
N LEU A 160 -11.68 -1.26 -13.70
CA LEU A 160 -12.98 -0.69 -13.35
C LEU A 160 -13.79 -0.33 -14.59
#